data_AF-A0A523BH31-F1
#
_entry.id   AF-A0A523BH31-F1
#
_cell.length_a   1.000
_cell.length_b   1.000
_cell.length_c   1.000
_cell.angle_alpha   90.00
_cell.angle_beta   90.00
_cell.angle_gamma   90.00
#
_symmetry.space_group_name_H-M   'P 1'
#
loop_
_entity.id
_entity.type
_entity.pdbx_description
1 polymer ?
#
loop_
_entity_poly.entity_id
_entity_poly.type
_entity_poly.pdbx_seq_one_letter_code
_entity_poly.pdbx_strand_id
1 'polypeptide(L)'
;MEIISLEESINEIIERYNKKPKGWKFISDFKGNIIVIGPDIGYQLKVMMINPYESIGIGTRIYEPLNFELKYDSGFRILDKESFKRVISGNYNIIWDILKRDPVPTYELNKGEVILGGPILTTDIKSKIEEKLSMELEKLFRKKYPFRVNMFR
;
A
#
# COMPACT_ATOMS: atom_id res chain seq x y z
N MET A 1 1.79 19.96 6.09
CA MET A 1 1.24 18.59 5.96
C MET A 1 -0.26 18.71 5.76
N GLU A 2 -0.70 18.52 4.52
CA GLU A 2 -2.10 18.55 4.13
C GLU A 2 -2.70 17.15 4.34
N ILE A 3 -3.87 17.08 4.98
CA ILE A 3 -4.58 15.82 5.17
C ILE A 3 -5.60 15.69 4.04
N ILE A 4 -5.50 14.58 3.33
CA ILE A 4 -6.38 14.23 2.22
C ILE A 4 -7.14 12.95 2.55
N SER A 5 -8.25 12.72 1.85
CA SER A 5 -9.03 11.49 2.05
C SER A 5 -8.22 10.25 1.61
N LEU A 6 -8.57 9.08 2.15
CA LEU A 6 -7.97 7.82 1.70
C LEU A 6 -8.20 7.59 0.19
N GLU A 7 -9.41 7.87 -0.29
CA GLU A 7 -9.77 7.69 -1.70
C GLU A 7 -8.91 8.58 -2.61
N GLU A 8 -8.79 9.87 -2.28
CA GLU A 8 -7.95 10.80 -3.01
C GLU A 8 -6.48 10.37 -2.99
N SER A 9 -5.97 9.93 -1.84
CA SER A 9 -4.60 9.42 -1.71
C SER A 9 -4.37 8.21 -2.61
N ILE A 10 -5.28 7.24 -2.60
CA ILE A 10 -5.19 6.02 -3.42
C ILE A 10 -5.25 6.36 -4.90
N ASN A 11 -6.15 7.27 -5.31
CA ASN A 11 -6.29 7.67 -6.70
C ASN A 11 -4.99 8.31 -7.23
N GLU A 12 -4.36 9.20 -6.47
CA GLU A 12 -3.08 9.78 -6.85
C GLU A 12 -1.95 8.75 -6.93
N ILE A 13 -1.89 7.85 -5.95
CA ILE A 13 -0.89 6.77 -5.92
C ILE A 13 -1.03 5.90 -7.18
N ILE A 14 -2.26 5.49 -7.52
CA ILE A 14 -2.53 4.66 -8.70
C ILE A 14 -2.18 5.41 -9.98
N GLU A 15 -2.56 6.69 -10.10
CA GLU A 15 -2.28 7.49 -11.30
C GLU A 15 -0.76 7.61 -11.55
N ARG A 16 0.01 7.89 -10.49
CA ARG A 16 1.47 8.01 -10.58
C ARG A 16 2.14 6.65 -10.79
N TYR A 17 1.68 5.61 -10.09
CA TYR A 17 2.17 4.25 -10.28
C TYR A 17 1.97 3.79 -11.73
N ASN A 18 0.81 4.08 -12.33
CA ASN A 18 0.54 3.72 -13.71
C ASN A 18 1.45 4.41 -14.73
N LYS A 19 1.92 5.64 -14.43
CA LYS A 19 2.89 6.35 -15.26
C LYS A 19 4.30 5.77 -15.14
N LYS A 20 4.70 5.35 -13.94
CA LYS A 20 6.04 4.79 -13.67
C LYS A 20 5.97 3.77 -12.53
N PRO A 21 5.71 2.48 -12.81
CA PRO A 21 5.60 1.45 -11.78
C PRO A 21 6.92 1.17 -11.05
N LYS A 22 8.05 1.44 -11.71
CA LYS A 22 9.40 1.19 -11.19
C LYS A 22 9.78 2.19 -10.09
N GLY A 23 10.46 1.71 -9.07
CA GLY A 23 10.93 2.50 -7.92
C GLY A 23 9.89 2.69 -6.80
N TRP A 24 8.72 2.09 -6.91
CA TRP A 24 7.72 2.13 -5.84
C TRP A 24 8.01 1.13 -4.74
N LYS A 25 7.83 1.54 -3.49
CA LYS A 25 7.95 0.69 -2.29
C LYS A 25 6.69 0.80 -1.43
N PHE A 26 6.17 -0.35 -0.99
CA PHE A 26 5.04 -0.42 -0.07
C PHE A 26 5.50 -0.99 1.28
N ILE A 27 5.22 -0.25 2.35
CA ILE A 27 5.51 -0.62 3.72
C ILE A 27 4.19 -0.52 4.49
N SER A 28 3.88 -1.51 5.32
CA SER A 28 2.70 -1.46 6.17
C SER A 28 2.98 -2.01 7.55
N ASP A 29 2.09 -1.74 8.50
CA ASP A 29 2.01 -2.50 9.74
C ASP A 29 0.66 -3.22 9.85
N PHE A 30 0.49 -4.00 10.91
CA PHE A 30 -0.77 -4.69 11.20
C PHE A 30 -1.82 -3.79 11.89
N LYS A 31 -1.52 -2.51 12.08
CA LYS A 31 -2.37 -1.51 12.76
C LYS A 31 -3.00 -0.51 11.79
N GLY A 32 -2.91 -0.78 10.48
CA GLY A 32 -3.49 0.06 9.43
C GLY A 32 -2.63 1.26 9.05
N ASN A 33 -1.36 1.30 9.43
CA ASN A 33 -0.40 2.27 8.89
C ASN A 33 0.17 1.76 7.58
N ILE A 34 0.20 2.62 6.57
CA ILE A 34 0.76 2.30 5.25
C ILE A 34 1.65 3.46 4.83
N ILE A 35 2.90 3.17 4.46
CA ILE A 35 3.80 4.10 3.81
C ILE A 35 3.99 3.63 2.36
N VAL A 36 3.75 4.54 1.43
CA VAL A 36 3.97 4.33 0.00
C VAL A 36 5.03 5.29 -0.47
N ILE A 37 6.13 4.79 -1.01
CA ILE A 37 7.24 5.62 -1.50
C ILE A 37 7.30 5.42 -3.00
N GLY A 38 7.02 6.48 -3.76
CA GLY A 38 7.27 6.54 -5.19
C GLY A 38 8.63 7.19 -5.49
N PRO A 39 9.02 7.25 -6.78
CA PRO A 39 10.30 7.83 -7.20
C PRO A 39 10.48 9.31 -6.87
N ASP A 40 9.38 10.06 -6.77
CA ASP A 40 9.35 11.52 -6.64
C ASP A 40 8.48 12.01 -5.47
N ILE A 41 7.72 11.13 -4.82
CA ILE A 41 6.78 11.48 -3.77
C ILE A 41 6.52 10.29 -2.84
N GLY A 42 6.33 10.55 -1.56
CA GLY A 42 5.85 9.58 -0.58
C GLY A 42 4.43 9.87 -0.11
N TYR A 43 3.80 8.87 0.51
CA TYR A 43 2.51 8.97 1.15
C TYR A 43 2.54 8.21 2.46
N GLN A 44 1.92 8.76 3.50
CA GLN A 44 1.58 8.01 4.71
C GLN A 44 0.07 7.98 4.85
N LEU A 45 -0.48 6.79 4.98
CA LEU A 45 -1.91 6.54 5.12
C LEU A 45 -2.16 5.89 6.48
N LYS A 46 -3.32 6.24 7.06
CA LYS A 46 -3.89 5.54 8.21
C LYS A 46 -5.26 5.03 7.80
N VAL A 47 -5.46 3.73 7.90
CA VAL A 47 -6.71 3.05 7.58
C VAL A 47 -7.23 2.32 8.81
N MET A 48 -8.53 2.39 9.02
CA MET A 48 -9.24 1.63 10.04
C MET A 48 -10.39 0.87 9.38
N MET A 49 -10.40 -0.44 9.59
CA MET A 49 -11.51 -1.30 9.18
C MET A 49 -12.70 -1.07 10.12
N ILE A 50 -13.84 -0.67 9.56
CA ILE A 50 -15.10 -0.55 10.29
C ILE A 50 -15.80 -1.91 10.36
N ASN A 51 -15.71 -2.67 9.26
CA ASN A 51 -16.16 -4.05 9.12
C ASN A 51 -15.43 -4.69 7.90
N PRO A 52 -15.63 -5.97 7.58
CA PRO A 52 -14.92 -6.62 6.47
C PRO A 52 -15.09 -5.97 5.09
N TYR A 53 -16.13 -5.17 4.88
CA TYR A 53 -16.47 -4.55 3.61
C TYR A 53 -16.29 -3.03 3.60
N GLU A 54 -16.01 -2.43 4.75
CA GLU A 54 -15.94 -0.97 4.90
C GLU A 54 -14.72 -0.57 5.72
N SER A 55 -13.95 0.35 5.15
CA SER A 55 -12.88 1.03 5.85
C SER A 55 -13.07 2.53 5.76
N ILE A 56 -12.46 3.23 6.72
CA ILE A 56 -12.22 4.67 6.60
C ILE A 56 -10.73 4.90 6.75
N GLY A 57 -10.25 5.97 6.16
CA GLY A 57 -8.86 6.35 6.31
C GLY A 57 -8.62 7.76 5.85
N ILE A 58 -7.40 8.19 6.12
CA ILE A 58 -6.86 9.47 5.68
C ILE A 58 -5.42 9.28 5.26
N GLY A 59 -4.92 10.19 4.45
CA GLY A 59 -3.55 10.19 4.00
C GLY A 59 -2.92 11.56 4.04
N THR A 60 -1.62 11.58 3.86
CA THR A 60 -0.85 12.80 3.63
C THR A 60 0.33 12.51 2.70
N ARG A 61 0.71 13.53 1.93
CA ARG A 61 1.90 13.49 1.07
C ARG A 61 3.15 13.74 1.91
N ILE A 62 4.20 12.99 1.62
CA ILE A 62 5.54 13.11 2.20
C ILE A 62 6.46 13.59 1.09
N TYR A 63 6.99 14.80 1.25
CA TYR A 63 7.90 15.41 0.27
C TYR A 63 9.37 15.21 0.65
N GLU A 64 9.63 14.71 1.86
CA GLU A 64 10.99 14.38 2.29
C GLU A 64 11.43 13.05 1.66
N PRO A 65 12.70 12.94 1.22
CA PRO A 65 13.21 11.71 0.65
C PRO A 65 13.24 10.61 1.71
N LEU A 66 12.31 9.66 1.62
CA LEU A 66 12.32 8.42 2.37
C LEU A 66 13.22 7.42 1.65
N ASN A 67 14.50 7.37 2.00
CA ASN A 67 15.41 6.35 1.49
C ASN A 67 15.19 5.03 2.23
N PHE A 68 14.40 4.14 1.64
CA PHE A 68 14.34 2.73 2.03
C PHE A 68 15.06 1.87 1.01
N GLU A 69 16.15 1.23 1.43
CA GLU A 69 16.90 0.29 0.60
C GLU A 69 16.19 -1.07 0.55
N LEU A 70 15.13 -1.15 -0.25
CA LEU A 70 14.55 -2.43 -0.65
C LEU A 70 15.15 -2.88 -1.98
N LYS A 71 15.74 -4.08 -1.98
CA LYS A 71 16.41 -4.68 -3.15
C LYS A 71 15.51 -4.76 -4.39
N TYR A 72 14.21 -4.97 -4.21
CA TYR A 72 13.25 -5.09 -5.30
C TYR A 72 12.14 -4.05 -5.17
N ASP A 73 11.63 -3.60 -6.30
CA ASP A 73 10.48 -2.70 -6.35
C ASP A 73 9.21 -3.44 -6.01
N SER A 74 8.37 -2.79 -5.23
CA SER A 74 7.04 -3.25 -4.95
C SER A 74 6.11 -2.94 -6.13
N GLY A 75 5.08 -3.76 -6.31
CA GLY A 75 4.09 -3.55 -7.36
C GLY A 75 3.55 -4.86 -7.88
N PHE A 76 2.90 -4.79 -9.04
CA PHE A 76 2.24 -5.92 -9.66
C PHE A 76 3.09 -6.51 -10.77
N ARG A 77 3.11 -7.84 -10.87
CA ARG A 77 3.77 -8.59 -11.94
C ARG A 77 2.85 -9.67 -12.44
N ILE A 78 2.73 -9.78 -13.75
CA ILE A 78 1.95 -10.84 -14.38
C ILE A 78 2.76 -12.13 -14.38
N LEU A 79 2.16 -13.22 -13.92
CA LEU A 79 2.74 -14.55 -13.96
C LEU A 79 2.18 -15.35 -15.12
N ASP A 80 3.08 -16.07 -15.80
CA ASP A 80 2.69 -17.14 -16.70
C ASP A 80 2.24 -18.40 -15.92
N LYS A 81 1.54 -19.30 -16.60
CA LYS A 81 0.98 -20.53 -16.03
C LYS A 81 2.04 -21.43 -15.39
N GLU A 82 3.23 -21.49 -15.95
CA GLU A 82 4.32 -22.34 -15.46
C GLU A 82 4.90 -21.77 -14.16
N SER A 83 5.19 -20.46 -14.15
CA SER A 83 5.63 -19.73 -12.98
C SER A 83 4.63 -19.86 -11.83
N PHE A 84 3.34 -19.70 -12.11
CA PHE A 84 2.30 -19.90 -11.10
C PHE A 84 2.27 -21.32 -10.55
N LYS A 85 2.29 -22.35 -11.42
CA LYS A 85 2.34 -23.76 -11.03
C LYS A 85 3.53 -24.06 -10.11
N ARG A 86 4.69 -23.45 -10.38
CA ARG A 86 5.90 -23.60 -9.56
C ARG A 86 5.78 -22.92 -8.20
N VAL A 87 5.13 -21.75 -8.13
CA VAL A 87 4.88 -21.07 -6.85
C VAL A 87 3.94 -21.90 -5.97
N ILE A 88 2.82 -22.38 -6.51
CA ILE A 88 1.84 -23.17 -5.73
C ILE A 88 2.35 -24.56 -5.34
N SER A 89 3.32 -25.12 -6.09
CA SER A 89 3.97 -26.39 -5.74
C SER A 89 5.05 -26.26 -4.66
N GLY A 90 5.25 -25.05 -4.12
CA GLY A 90 6.21 -24.79 -3.04
C GLY A 90 7.65 -24.53 -3.51
N ASN A 91 7.89 -24.37 -4.82
CA ASN A 91 9.20 -23.97 -5.32
C ASN A 91 9.38 -22.44 -5.25
N TYR A 92 9.61 -21.93 -4.04
CA TYR A 92 9.68 -20.49 -3.77
C TYR A 92 10.92 -19.80 -4.36
N ASN A 93 11.93 -20.53 -4.84
CA ASN A 93 13.12 -19.93 -5.45
C ASN A 93 12.78 -19.09 -6.69
N ILE A 94 11.70 -19.46 -7.41
CA ILE A 94 11.22 -18.70 -8.57
C ILE A 94 10.74 -17.30 -8.20
N ILE A 95 10.34 -17.05 -6.94
CA ILE A 95 9.88 -15.73 -6.49
C ILE A 95 10.98 -14.70 -6.71
N TRP A 96 12.24 -15.06 -6.46
CA TRP A 96 13.36 -14.14 -6.67
C TRP A 96 13.55 -13.78 -8.15
N ASP A 97 13.31 -14.71 -9.06
CA ASP A 97 13.39 -14.44 -10.50
C ASP A 97 12.21 -13.61 -10.98
N ILE A 98 11.03 -13.82 -10.41
CA ILE A 98 9.86 -12.98 -10.66
C ILE A 98 10.11 -11.55 -10.16
N LEU A 99 10.63 -11.38 -8.94
CA LEU A 99 10.86 -10.06 -8.34
C LEU A 99 11.91 -9.23 -9.07
N LYS A 100 12.84 -9.86 -9.83
CA LYS A 100 13.78 -9.17 -10.72
C LYS A 100 13.10 -8.53 -11.94
N ARG A 101 11.90 -8.99 -12.33
CA ARG A 101 11.13 -8.38 -13.42
C ARG A 101 10.59 -7.03 -12.94
N ASP A 102 10.52 -6.07 -13.85
CA ASP A 102 9.93 -4.77 -13.55
C ASP A 102 8.41 -4.92 -13.27
N PRO A 103 7.86 -4.17 -12.30
CA PRO A 103 6.42 -4.13 -12.07
C PRO A 103 5.69 -3.48 -13.26
N VAL A 104 4.42 -3.84 -13.46
CA VAL A 104 3.57 -3.34 -14.54
C VAL A 104 2.49 -2.39 -14.03
N PRO A 105 1.98 -1.47 -14.88
CA PRO A 105 0.83 -0.64 -14.56
C PRO A 105 -0.44 -1.46 -14.28
N THR A 106 -1.37 -0.91 -13.51
CA THR A 106 -2.62 -1.59 -13.14
C THR A 106 -3.53 -1.87 -14.34
N TYR A 107 -3.48 -1.04 -15.38
CA TYR A 107 -4.26 -1.25 -16.60
C TYR A 107 -3.75 -2.43 -17.46
N GLU A 108 -2.56 -2.97 -17.18
CA GLU A 108 -2.03 -4.14 -17.88
C GLU A 108 -2.41 -5.47 -17.20
N LEU A 109 -2.95 -5.41 -15.98
CA LEU A 109 -3.22 -6.60 -15.17
C LEU A 109 -4.26 -7.54 -15.78
N ASN A 110 -5.14 -7.01 -16.63
CA ASN A 110 -6.11 -7.79 -17.40
C ASN A 110 -5.48 -8.69 -18.47
N LYS A 111 -4.20 -8.50 -18.81
CA LYS A 111 -3.48 -9.31 -19.81
C LYS A 111 -3.05 -10.67 -19.25
N GLY A 112 -3.15 -10.89 -17.93
CA GLY A 112 -2.69 -12.10 -17.26
C GLY A 112 -3.77 -12.80 -16.45
N GLU A 113 -3.64 -14.12 -16.30
CA GLU A 113 -4.54 -14.90 -15.44
C GLU A 113 -4.13 -14.82 -13.96
N VAL A 114 -2.85 -14.56 -13.69
CA VAL A 114 -2.29 -14.56 -12.33
C VAL A 114 -1.42 -13.32 -12.14
N ILE A 115 -1.65 -12.64 -11.02
CA ILE A 115 -0.93 -11.42 -10.64
C ILE A 115 -0.20 -11.70 -9.33
N LEU A 116 1.10 -11.44 -9.32
CA LEU A 116 1.89 -11.38 -8.10
C LEU A 116 2.03 -9.92 -7.66
N GLY A 117 1.53 -9.60 -6.47
CA GLY A 117 1.77 -8.32 -5.81
C GLY A 117 2.95 -8.40 -4.84
N GLY A 118 3.78 -7.35 -4.78
CA GLY A 118 4.81 -7.17 -3.76
C GLY A 118 6.21 -6.87 -4.30
N PRO A 119 7.25 -6.97 -3.46
CA PRO A 119 7.17 -7.30 -2.04
C PRO A 119 6.54 -6.16 -1.23
N ILE A 120 5.84 -6.50 -0.15
CA ILE A 120 5.36 -5.53 0.85
C ILE A 120 6.18 -5.76 2.11
N LEU A 121 6.83 -4.71 2.60
CA LEU A 121 7.58 -4.78 3.86
C LEU A 121 6.62 -4.57 5.02
N THR A 122 6.63 -5.48 5.99
CA THR A 122 5.83 -5.32 7.21
C THR A 122 6.73 -5.02 8.39
N THR A 123 6.52 -3.85 9.01
CA THR A 123 7.26 -3.40 10.20
C THR A 123 6.40 -2.46 11.04
N ASP A 124 6.68 -2.31 12.33
CA ASP A 124 6.00 -1.32 13.17
C ASP A 124 6.36 0.09 12.69
N ILE A 125 5.35 0.87 12.28
CA ILE A 125 5.53 2.24 11.78
C ILE A 125 5.27 3.20 12.93
N LYS A 126 6.33 3.84 13.43
CA LYS A 126 6.23 4.89 14.45
C LYS A 126 6.80 6.19 13.92
N SER A 127 5.95 7.21 13.79
CA SER A 127 6.36 8.54 13.36
C SER A 127 5.42 9.60 13.92
N LYS A 128 5.86 10.86 13.99
CA LYS A 128 4.98 11.99 14.36
C LYS A 128 3.81 12.16 13.38
N ILE A 129 4.01 11.76 12.12
CA ILE A 129 2.96 11.75 11.10
C ILE A 129 1.91 10.69 11.46
N GLU A 130 2.35 9.50 11.91
CA GLU A 130 1.45 8.42 12.34
C GLU A 130 0.52 8.87 13.47
N GLU A 131 1.09 9.46 14.53
CA GLU A 131 0.31 9.94 15.68
C GLU A 131 -0.75 10.96 15.25
N LYS A 132 -0.37 11.89 14.37
CA LYS A 132 -1.29 12.91 13.86
C LYS A 132 -2.38 12.30 12.98
N LEU A 133 -2.05 11.37 12.09
CA LEU A 133 -3.06 10.70 11.27
C LEU A 133 -4.00 9.83 12.13
N SER A 134 -3.50 9.20 13.19
CA SER A 134 -4.33 8.45 14.12
C SER A 134 -5.36 9.35 14.83
N MET A 135 -4.95 10.53 15.31
CA MET A 135 -5.86 11.50 15.92
C MET A 135 -6.93 12.01 14.94
N GLU A 136 -6.55 12.29 13.70
CA GLU A 136 -7.45 12.84 12.67
C GLU A 136 -8.41 11.76 12.13
N LEU A 137 -7.95 10.51 12.05
CA LEU A 137 -8.81 9.38 11.74
C LEU A 137 -9.84 9.14 12.86
N GLU A 138 -9.44 9.29 14.13
CA GLU A 138 -10.38 9.18 15.25
C GLU A 138 -11.46 10.27 15.19
N LYS A 139 -11.09 11.52 14.87
CA LYS A 139 -12.06 12.60 14.66
C LYS A 139 -13.03 12.27 13.52
N LEU A 140 -12.50 11.78 12.38
CA LEU A 140 -13.31 11.36 11.25
C LEU A 140 -14.27 10.23 11.63
N PHE A 141 -13.78 9.23 12.37
CA PHE A 141 -14.58 8.11 12.84
C PHE A 141 -15.73 8.56 13.72
N ARG A 142 -15.46 9.38 14.74
CA ARG A 142 -16.47 9.91 15.66
C ARG A 142 -17.54 10.72 14.93
N LYS A 143 -17.15 11.49 13.92
CA LYS A 143 -18.07 12.26 13.09
C LYS A 143 -18.96 11.36 12.23
N LYS A 144 -18.39 10.32 11.59
CA LYS A 144 -19.11 9.46 10.64
C LYS A 144 -19.93 8.35 11.33
N TYR A 145 -19.49 7.86 12.49
CA TYR A 145 -20.14 6.77 13.24
C TYR A 145 -20.29 7.11 14.73
N PRO A 146 -21.04 8.17 15.10
CA PRO A 146 -21.15 8.63 16.49
C PRO A 146 -21.64 7.55 17.46
N PHE A 147 -22.54 6.66 17.01
CA PHE A 147 -23.09 5.59 17.83
C PHE A 147 -22.18 4.36 17.99
N ARG A 148 -21.11 4.24 17.18
CA ARG A 148 -20.16 3.12 17.25
C ARG A 148 -18.93 3.42 18.10
N VAL A 149 -18.75 4.68 18.52
CA VAL A 149 -17.56 5.12 19.27
C VAL A 149 -17.31 4.31 20.54
N ASN A 150 -18.38 3.87 21.21
CA ASN A 150 -18.28 3.09 22.45
C ASN A 150 -17.91 1.61 22.23
N MET A 151 -17.96 1.11 20.99
CA MET A 151 -17.62 -0.28 20.66
C MET A 151 -16.13 -0.48 20.33
N PHE A 152 -15.42 0.59 19.98
CA PHE A 152 -14.01 0.56 19.54
C PHE A 152 -13.07 1.19 20.58
N ARG A 153 -13.47 1.19 21.86
CA ARG A 153 -12.70 1.70 23.00
C ARG A 153 -11.97 0.59 23.73
#